data_AF-A0A8U0SEX5-F1
#
_entry.id   AF-A0A8U0SEX5-F1
#
_cell.length_a   1.000
_cell.length_b   1.000
_cell.length_c   1.000
_cell.angle_alpha   90.00
_cell.angle_beta   90.00
_cell.angle_gamma   90.00
#
_symmetry.space_group_name_H-M   'P 1'
#
loop_
_entity.id
_entity.type
_entity.pdbx_description
1 polymer ?
#
loop_
_entity_poly.entity_id
_entity_poly.type
_entity_poly.pdbx_seq_one_letter_code
_entity_poly.pdbx_strand_id
1 'polypeptide(L)'
;MNESCSLRCLVGKIGKAWQPFACEGTGSCPLSLPGPRIGNAFSLKTGRKLAEPTSQKEHLQGFAAAAQLGFPCKPVCDGTLRTVVFFFASICAWYSGYLLAELIPEVSLTSAVYNLRSISEKPLLKAPAPKRQKCDHWTPCPLDSYAYRLLSGGGKDKFAKICFEDELLMGEKTRNIGRGINIAIVNYVTGKAIASRYFDMFEGDNSGPMVTFIQSAPPKSLLFMVTQDDGASRLKEDAKKVIEALGSKQIRSIRFRSSWVFLTAKGFELPAEIQRENINHSDSTRNRYSGWPAEVQIEGCIPKPPS
;
A
#
# COMPACT_ATOMS: atom_id res chain seq x y z
N MET A 1 58.74 -6.31 9.17
CA MET A 1 58.15 -6.24 10.52
C MET A 1 56.65 -6.20 10.34
N ASN A 2 55.98 -7.35 10.44
CA ASN A 2 54.54 -7.45 10.24
C ASN A 2 53.87 -7.28 11.61
N GLU A 3 53.27 -6.12 11.85
CA GLU A 3 52.37 -5.95 12.99
C GLU A 3 51.07 -6.74 12.72
N SER A 4 50.79 -7.72 13.57
CA SER A 4 49.59 -8.55 13.49
C SER A 4 48.40 -7.76 14.06
N CYS A 5 47.40 -7.42 13.22
CA CYS A 5 46.18 -6.71 13.64
C CYS A 5 45.31 -7.69 14.48
N SER A 6 45.12 -7.39 15.76
CA SER A 6 44.33 -8.21 16.70
C SER A 6 43.07 -7.45 17.10
N LEU A 7 41.90 -8.01 16.77
CA LEU A 7 40.58 -7.49 17.18
C LEU A 7 39.98 -8.41 18.24
N ARG A 8 39.55 -7.84 19.37
CA ARG A 8 38.71 -8.55 20.36
C ARG A 8 37.34 -7.88 20.41
N CYS A 9 36.30 -8.68 20.19
CA CYS A 9 34.91 -8.25 20.27
C CYS A 9 34.21 -8.91 21.45
N LEU A 10 33.54 -8.10 22.28
CA LEU A 10 32.58 -8.57 23.27
C LEU A 10 31.24 -8.84 22.59
N VAL A 11 30.73 -10.05 22.76
CA VAL A 11 29.43 -10.47 22.21
C VAL A 11 28.47 -10.73 23.35
N GLY A 12 27.27 -10.17 23.24
CA GLY A 12 26.19 -10.34 24.22
C GLY A 12 24.91 -10.82 23.52
N LYS A 13 23.96 -11.30 24.30
CA LYS A 13 22.73 -11.89 23.79
C LYS A 13 21.57 -10.92 23.96
N ILE A 14 20.93 -10.53 22.87
CA ILE A 14 19.68 -9.76 22.88
C ILE A 14 18.59 -10.66 22.28
N GLY A 15 17.67 -11.13 23.12
CA GLY A 15 16.65 -12.09 22.72
C GLY A 15 17.24 -13.43 22.26
N LYS A 16 16.86 -13.93 21.08
CA LYS A 16 17.35 -15.19 20.51
C LYS A 16 18.61 -15.04 19.63
N ALA A 17 19.14 -13.83 19.46
CA ALA A 17 20.31 -13.57 18.63
C ALA A 17 21.52 -13.11 19.46
N TRP A 18 22.72 -13.52 19.03
CA TRP A 18 23.98 -13.02 19.55
C TRP A 18 24.44 -11.82 18.72
N GLN A 19 24.76 -10.71 19.37
CA GLN A 19 25.23 -9.49 18.71
C GLN A 19 26.50 -8.96 19.38
N PRO A 20 27.47 -8.46 18.61
CA PRO A 20 28.66 -7.81 19.16
C PRO A 20 28.28 -6.44 19.75
N PHE A 21 28.71 -6.19 20.99
CA PHE A 21 28.41 -4.95 21.72
C PHE A 21 29.53 -3.93 21.65
N ALA A 22 30.79 -4.38 21.58
CA ALA A 22 31.95 -3.52 21.46
C ALA A 22 33.15 -4.32 20.93
N CYS A 23 33.96 -3.72 20.07
CA CYS A 23 35.22 -4.29 19.60
C CYS A 23 36.35 -3.30 19.85
N GLU A 24 37.44 -3.77 20.46
CA GLU A 24 38.69 -3.03 20.59
C GLU A 24 39.75 -3.68 19.70
N GLY A 25 40.50 -2.85 18.99
CA GLY A 25 41.66 -3.25 18.22
C GLY A 25 42.83 -2.33 18.51
N THR A 26 44.02 -2.90 18.63
CA THR A 26 45.28 -2.17 18.75
C THR A 26 46.04 -2.28 17.43
N GLY A 27 46.28 -1.16 16.75
CA GLY A 27 47.00 -1.06 15.48
C GLY A 27 46.23 -0.30 14.38
N SER A 28 46.96 0.32 13.45
CA SER A 28 46.41 1.17 12.38
C SER A 28 45.88 0.33 11.21
N CYS A 29 44.59 -0.06 11.25
CA CYS A 29 43.93 -0.80 10.16
C CYS A 29 42.96 0.14 9.38
N PRO A 30 42.97 0.18 8.03
CA PRO A 30 42.15 1.10 7.23
C PRO A 30 40.67 0.68 7.20
N LEU A 31 39.78 1.55 7.68
CA LEU A 31 38.33 1.35 7.69
C LEU A 31 37.71 1.66 6.33
N SER A 32 37.22 0.64 5.61
CA SER A 32 36.22 0.85 4.56
C SER A 32 35.23 -0.32 4.50
N LEU A 33 33.99 -0.05 4.88
CA LEU A 33 32.81 -0.87 4.56
C LEU A 33 31.81 0.04 3.83
N PRO A 34 31.21 -0.39 2.70
CA PRO A 34 30.22 0.40 1.98
C PRO A 34 28.81 0.19 2.53
N GLY A 35 28.13 1.29 2.85
CA GLY A 35 26.68 1.38 2.96
C GLY A 35 26.19 2.62 2.20
N PRO A 36 25.03 2.60 1.51
CA PRO A 36 24.52 3.77 0.81
C PRO A 36 23.61 4.64 1.69
N ARG A 37 23.75 5.95 1.48
CA ARG A 37 23.09 7.09 2.14
C ARG A 37 21.74 7.41 1.50
N ILE A 38 20.82 7.98 2.29
CA ILE A 38 19.95 9.10 1.87
C ILE A 38 19.94 10.13 3.02
N GLY A 39 20.45 11.35 2.76
CA GLY A 39 20.10 12.60 3.45
C GLY A 39 18.94 13.29 2.71
N ASN A 40 18.23 14.31 3.20
CA ASN A 40 18.53 15.44 4.08
C ASN A 40 17.19 15.92 4.72
N ALA A 41 17.13 16.21 6.01
CA ALA A 41 17.23 17.53 6.67
C ALA A 41 15.86 18.20 6.99
N PHE A 42 15.52 18.31 8.28
CA PHE A 42 15.43 19.61 8.96
C PHE A 42 15.33 19.45 10.49
N SER A 43 15.88 20.43 11.19
CA SER A 43 16.08 20.55 12.64
C SER A 43 14.81 20.94 13.39
N LEU A 44 14.56 20.38 14.59
CA LEU A 44 14.58 21.13 15.86
C LEU A 44 14.33 20.20 17.06
N LYS A 45 15.19 20.31 18.08
CA LYS A 45 15.11 19.62 19.38
C LYS A 45 13.93 20.14 20.21
N THR A 46 13.18 19.25 20.85
CA THR A 46 13.13 19.06 22.33
C THR A 46 11.86 18.29 22.70
N GLY A 47 12.01 17.11 23.28
CA GLY A 47 10.90 16.29 23.78
C GLY A 47 11.35 15.48 24.99
N ARG A 48 11.00 15.98 26.18
CA ARG A 48 11.11 15.25 27.46
C ARG A 48 10.11 14.10 27.47
N LYS A 49 10.55 12.94 27.96
CA LYS A 49 9.71 11.83 28.41
C LYS A 49 8.68 12.30 29.43
N LEU A 50 7.45 11.80 29.33
CA LEU A 50 6.70 11.34 30.49
C LEU A 50 5.67 10.29 30.09
N ALA A 51 5.51 9.35 31.02
CA ALA A 51 4.91 8.05 30.86
C ALA A 51 3.38 8.09 30.87
N GLU A 52 2.83 7.05 30.28
CA GLU A 52 1.44 6.59 30.32
C GLU A 52 1.04 6.16 31.74
N PRO A 53 -0.21 6.40 32.17
CA PRO A 53 -0.77 5.68 33.31
C PRO A 53 -1.97 4.82 32.90
N THR A 54 -1.86 3.59 33.36
CA THR A 54 -2.85 2.52 33.47
C THR A 54 -4.07 2.89 34.31
N SER A 55 -5.20 2.31 33.90
CA SER A 55 -6.47 2.18 34.63
C SER A 55 -6.30 1.56 36.01
N GLN A 56 -6.81 2.22 37.06
CA GLN A 56 -7.16 1.55 38.32
C GLN A 56 -8.35 2.25 39.02
N LYS A 57 -9.37 1.46 39.32
CA LYS A 57 -10.52 1.78 40.20
C LYS A 57 -10.10 1.55 41.65
N GLU A 58 -10.24 2.55 42.51
CA GLU A 58 -10.46 2.45 43.98
C GLU A 58 -11.22 3.74 44.37
N HIS A 59 -12.45 3.72 44.91
CA HIS A 59 -12.84 3.41 46.29
C HIS A 59 -11.97 4.12 47.34
N LEU A 60 -12.47 5.21 47.93
CA LEU A 60 -12.25 5.63 49.34
C LEU A 60 -13.02 6.94 49.55
N GLN A 61 -14.07 6.96 50.38
CA GLN A 61 -14.01 7.15 51.83
C GLN A 61 -13.47 8.53 52.25
N GLY A 62 -14.38 9.31 52.84
CA GLY A 62 -14.11 10.09 54.04
C GLY A 62 -13.14 11.26 53.93
N PHE A 63 -13.66 12.46 53.65
CA PHE A 63 -13.04 13.69 54.10
C PHE A 63 -13.22 13.82 55.62
N ALA A 64 -12.13 13.68 56.37
CA ALA A 64 -12.03 14.10 57.76
C ALA A 64 -10.64 14.71 58.01
N ALA A 65 -10.55 16.03 57.89
CA ALA A 65 -9.49 16.82 58.51
C ALA A 65 -10.18 18.00 59.19
N ALA A 66 -10.45 17.81 60.48
CA ALA A 66 -10.95 18.82 61.39
C ALA A 66 -9.82 19.78 61.75
N ALA A 67 -9.89 21.02 61.27
CA ALA A 67 -9.21 22.14 61.89
C ALA A 67 -10.20 22.79 62.86
N GLN A 68 -10.06 22.47 64.13
CA GLN A 68 -10.80 23.07 65.24
C GLN A 68 -10.21 24.46 65.55
N LEU A 69 -10.92 25.52 65.19
CA LEU A 69 -10.88 26.77 65.94
C LEU A 69 -12.21 26.87 66.70
N GLY A 70 -12.15 26.53 67.98
CA GLY A 70 -13.28 26.61 68.89
C GLY A 70 -13.54 28.05 69.32
N PHE A 71 -14.74 28.55 69.01
CA PHE A 71 -15.45 29.46 69.88
C PHE A 71 -16.63 28.71 70.51
N PRO A 72 -16.80 28.74 71.85
CA PRO A 72 -17.81 27.95 72.52
C PRO A 72 -19.15 28.71 72.56
N CYS A 73 -20.21 28.07 72.06
CA CYS A 73 -21.54 28.03 72.69
C CYS A 73 -22.48 27.13 71.86
N LYS A 74 -22.88 26.00 72.45
CA LYS A 74 -24.14 25.31 72.15
C LYS A 74 -25.29 26.04 72.87
N PRO A 75 -26.56 25.67 72.66
CA PRO A 75 -27.27 25.31 71.44
C PRO A 75 -28.54 26.19 71.27
N VAL A 76 -29.34 25.91 70.24
CA VAL A 76 -30.70 26.43 70.01
C VAL A 76 -30.77 27.83 69.38
N CYS A 77 -30.80 27.85 68.05
CA CYS A 77 -31.69 28.76 67.30
C CYS A 77 -32.37 27.92 66.21
N ASP A 78 -33.46 27.29 66.65
CA ASP A 78 -34.73 27.12 65.95
C ASP A 78 -34.70 26.68 64.48
N GLY A 79 -35.35 25.54 64.16
CA GLY A 79 -35.54 25.07 62.78
C GLY A 79 -36.12 26.15 61.87
N THR A 80 -36.86 27.10 62.45
CA THR A 80 -37.38 28.31 61.81
C THR A 80 -36.28 29.18 61.18
N LEU A 81 -35.13 29.43 61.83
CA LEU A 81 -34.09 30.33 61.30
C LEU A 81 -33.39 29.71 60.07
N ARG A 82 -33.11 28.41 60.12
CA ARG A 82 -32.55 27.67 58.97
C ARG A 82 -33.52 27.65 57.80
N THR A 83 -34.79 27.38 58.07
CA THR A 83 -35.86 27.40 57.06
C THR A 83 -35.99 28.79 56.44
N VAL A 84 -35.96 29.86 57.24
CA VAL A 84 -36.00 31.25 56.75
C VAL A 84 -34.80 31.57 55.85
N VAL A 85 -33.58 31.13 56.21
CA VAL A 85 -32.40 31.30 55.37
C VAL A 85 -32.52 30.55 54.03
N PHE A 86 -33.06 29.32 54.04
CA PHE A 86 -33.31 28.57 52.79
C PHE A 86 -34.38 29.25 51.91
N PHE A 87 -35.45 29.78 52.50
CA PHE A 87 -36.46 30.54 51.77
C PHE A 87 -35.88 31.80 51.14
N PHE A 88 -35.10 32.58 51.90
CA PHE A 88 -34.43 33.78 51.36
C PHE A 88 -33.41 33.43 50.27
N ALA A 89 -32.62 32.37 50.45
CA ALA A 89 -31.67 31.93 49.42
C ALA A 89 -32.40 31.47 48.14
N SER A 90 -33.53 30.79 48.27
CA SER A 90 -34.37 30.38 47.15
C SER A 90 -34.98 31.58 46.41
N ILE A 91 -35.48 32.58 47.16
CA ILE A 91 -36.04 33.80 46.57
C ILE A 91 -34.94 34.61 45.88
N CYS A 92 -33.76 34.74 46.51
CA CYS A 92 -32.60 35.41 45.91
C CYS A 92 -32.11 34.69 44.65
N ALA A 93 -32.13 33.35 44.63
CA ALA A 93 -31.78 32.56 43.45
C ALA A 93 -32.81 32.74 42.31
N TRP A 94 -34.10 32.83 42.65
CA TRP A 94 -35.15 33.10 41.67
C TRP A 94 -35.03 34.52 41.10
N TYR A 95 -34.82 35.52 41.96
CA TYR A 95 -34.64 36.91 41.55
C TYR A 95 -33.37 37.11 40.74
N SER A 96 -32.26 36.47 41.12
CA SER A 96 -31.02 36.56 40.34
C SER A 96 -31.14 35.86 39.00
N GLY A 97 -31.88 34.75 38.89
CA GLY A 97 -32.21 34.11 37.62
C GLY A 97 -33.07 34.99 36.71
N TYR A 98 -34.09 35.65 37.26
CA TYR A 98 -34.91 36.62 36.53
C TYR A 98 -34.09 37.82 36.04
N LEU A 99 -33.24 38.36 36.92
CA LEU A 99 -32.38 39.51 36.60
C LEU A 99 -31.29 39.14 35.58
N LEU A 100 -30.76 37.90 35.61
CA LEU A 100 -29.88 37.38 34.57
C LEU A 100 -30.60 37.21 33.23
N ALA A 101 -31.87 36.80 33.23
CA ALA A 101 -32.65 36.67 32.01
C ALA A 101 -32.93 38.04 31.36
N GLU A 102 -33.12 39.11 32.13
CA GLU A 102 -33.22 40.49 31.63
C GLU A 102 -31.86 41.06 31.16
N LEU A 103 -30.74 40.61 31.76
CA LEU A 103 -29.40 41.09 31.43
C LEU A 103 -28.76 40.39 30.22
N ILE A 104 -29.31 39.26 29.75
CA ILE A 104 -28.85 38.58 28.54
C ILE A 104 -29.61 39.17 27.35
N PRO A 105 -28.97 40.00 26.51
CA PRO A 105 -29.64 40.51 25.32
C PRO A 105 -29.86 39.36 24.32
N GLU A 106 -31.13 39.15 23.91
CA GLU A 106 -31.60 38.17 22.91
C GLU A 106 -30.76 38.14 21.62
N VAL A 107 -30.08 39.25 21.29
CA VAL A 107 -29.20 39.41 20.13
C VAL A 107 -27.90 38.59 20.19
N SER A 108 -27.42 38.24 21.40
CA SER A 108 -26.20 37.43 21.58
C SER A 108 -26.44 35.96 21.25
N LEU A 109 -27.58 35.42 21.68
CA LEU A 109 -27.96 34.03 21.45
C LEU A 109 -28.34 33.77 19.99
N THR A 110 -29.07 34.71 19.36
CA THR A 110 -29.39 34.59 17.93
C THR A 110 -28.12 34.58 17.08
N SER A 111 -27.12 35.41 17.40
CA SER A 111 -25.83 35.43 16.68
C SER A 111 -25.03 34.12 16.86
N ALA A 112 -24.99 33.56 18.07
CA ALA A 112 -24.34 32.29 18.33
C ALA A 112 -25.05 31.12 17.62
N VAL A 113 -26.38 31.11 17.62
CA VAL A 113 -27.19 30.09 16.91
C VAL A 113 -27.07 30.26 15.39
N TYR A 114 -26.99 31.48 14.87
CA TYR A 114 -26.75 31.74 13.44
C TYR A 114 -25.37 31.23 13.00
N ASN A 115 -24.34 31.47 13.81
CA ASN A 115 -22.98 30.99 13.55
C ASN A 115 -22.88 29.46 13.66
N LEU A 116 -23.64 28.81 14.54
CA LEU A 116 -23.68 27.35 14.63
C LEU A 116 -24.48 26.72 13.47
N ARG A 117 -25.59 27.33 13.04
CA ARG A 117 -26.33 26.89 11.85
C ARG A 117 -25.50 27.02 10.58
N SER A 118 -24.75 28.11 10.41
CA SER A 118 -23.87 28.29 9.25
C SER A 118 -22.69 27.32 9.21
N ILE A 119 -22.23 26.83 10.38
CA ILE A 119 -21.24 25.74 10.46
C ILE A 119 -21.85 24.39 10.03
N SER A 120 -23.12 24.14 10.37
CA SER A 120 -23.85 22.94 9.90
C SER A 120 -24.20 22.99 8.41
N GLU A 121 -24.29 24.19 7.83
CA GLU A 121 -24.55 24.41 6.40
C GLU A 121 -23.27 24.50 5.55
N LYS A 122 -22.08 24.43 6.15
CA LYS A 122 -20.85 24.28 5.35
C LYS A 122 -21.04 23.05 4.46
N PRO A 123 -21.03 23.20 3.13
CA PRO A 123 -21.23 22.08 2.24
C PRO A 123 -20.13 21.09 2.56
N LEU A 124 -20.51 19.89 3.01
CA LEU A 124 -19.60 18.77 3.07
C LEU A 124 -18.92 18.71 1.70
N LEU A 125 -17.65 19.08 1.65
CA LEU A 125 -16.83 18.99 0.45
C LEU A 125 -16.74 17.50 0.13
N LYS A 126 -17.70 17.01 -0.64
CA LYS A 126 -17.74 15.65 -1.10
C LYS A 126 -16.59 15.55 -2.09
N ALA A 127 -15.52 14.88 -1.66
CA ALA A 127 -14.41 14.59 -2.56
C ALA A 127 -15.01 13.99 -3.84
N PRO A 128 -14.64 14.50 -5.03
CA PRO A 128 -15.13 13.93 -6.28
C PRO A 128 -14.80 12.44 -6.28
N ALA A 129 -15.73 11.62 -6.77
CA ALA A 129 -15.52 10.17 -6.84
C ALA A 129 -14.17 9.91 -7.55
N PRO A 130 -13.33 9.01 -7.02
CA PRO A 130 -12.04 8.73 -7.61
C PRO A 130 -12.22 8.37 -9.09
N LYS A 131 -11.56 9.11 -9.97
CA LYS A 131 -11.63 8.84 -11.41
C LYS A 131 -10.97 7.49 -11.67
N ARG A 132 -11.71 6.57 -12.29
CA ARG A 132 -11.18 5.31 -12.80
C ARG A 132 -10.10 5.61 -13.84
N GLN A 133 -8.92 5.03 -13.66
CA GLN A 133 -7.81 5.13 -14.62
C GLN A 133 -7.92 4.03 -15.68
N LYS A 134 -7.24 4.22 -16.82
CA LYS A 134 -7.15 3.20 -17.87
C LYS A 134 -6.58 1.89 -17.32
N CYS A 135 -7.15 0.76 -17.72
CA CYS A 135 -6.79 -0.57 -17.21
C CYS A 135 -6.83 -0.70 -15.68
N ASP A 136 -7.64 0.13 -15.02
CA ASP A 136 -7.80 0.18 -13.56
C ASP A 136 -6.46 0.36 -12.81
N HIS A 137 -5.56 1.18 -13.38
CA HIS A 137 -4.31 1.58 -12.72
C HIS A 137 -4.57 2.35 -11.43
N TRP A 138 -3.62 2.26 -10.50
CA TRP A 138 -3.65 3.05 -9.27
C TRP A 138 -3.39 4.54 -9.52
N THR A 139 -2.42 4.85 -10.39
CA THR A 139 -2.04 6.23 -10.76
C THR A 139 -2.29 6.49 -12.25
N PRO A 140 -2.65 7.72 -12.63
CA PRO A 140 -2.74 8.09 -14.04
C PRO A 140 -1.37 7.97 -14.72
N CYS A 141 -1.36 7.49 -15.96
CA CYS A 141 -0.17 7.52 -16.79
C CYS A 141 0.19 8.95 -17.24
N PRO A 142 1.49 9.25 -17.48
CA PRO A 142 1.92 10.51 -18.08
C PRO A 142 1.27 10.77 -19.45
N LEU A 143 1.28 12.03 -19.89
CA LEU A 143 0.91 12.40 -21.25
C LEU A 143 1.80 11.65 -22.26
N ASP A 144 1.27 11.41 -23.46
CA ASP A 144 1.95 10.69 -24.54
C ASP A 144 2.53 9.33 -24.15
N SER A 145 1.79 8.58 -23.34
CA SER A 145 2.10 7.19 -23.02
C SER A 145 0.89 6.27 -23.22
N TYR A 146 1.17 4.99 -23.40
CA TYR A 146 0.21 3.91 -23.44
C TYR A 146 0.14 3.21 -22.09
N ALA A 147 -1.05 3.06 -21.52
CA ALA A 147 -1.29 2.28 -20.32
C ALA A 147 -1.42 0.79 -20.67
N TYR A 148 -0.75 -0.08 -19.91
CA TYR A 148 -0.94 -1.53 -20.00
C TYR A 148 -1.10 -2.16 -18.63
N ARG A 149 -1.80 -3.30 -18.59
CA ARG A 149 -1.89 -4.16 -17.40
C ARG A 149 -1.93 -5.62 -17.82
N LEU A 150 -0.99 -6.40 -17.32
CA LEU A 150 -0.90 -7.84 -17.53
C LEU A 150 -1.17 -8.56 -16.23
N LEU A 151 -2.02 -9.57 -16.29
CA LEU A 151 -2.37 -10.44 -15.18
C LEU A 151 -2.30 -11.89 -15.65
N SER A 152 -1.54 -12.74 -14.95
CA SER A 152 -1.54 -14.18 -15.21
C SER A 152 -2.83 -14.82 -14.68
N GLY A 153 -3.07 -16.07 -15.08
CA GLY A 153 -4.11 -16.89 -14.47
C GLY A 153 -3.79 -17.20 -13.01
N GLY A 154 -4.84 -17.40 -12.22
CA GLY A 154 -4.78 -17.89 -10.83
C GLY A 154 -5.55 -19.20 -10.72
N GLY A 155 -4.85 -20.33 -10.77
CA GLY A 155 -5.51 -21.64 -10.87
C GLY A 155 -6.30 -21.80 -12.16
N LYS A 156 -7.45 -22.47 -12.08
CA LYS A 156 -8.35 -22.72 -13.23
C LYS A 156 -9.44 -21.68 -13.40
N ASP A 157 -9.88 -21.07 -12.31
CA ASP A 157 -11.09 -20.22 -12.28
C ASP A 157 -10.78 -18.73 -12.43
N LYS A 158 -9.55 -18.30 -12.16
CA LYS A 158 -9.12 -16.91 -12.41
C LYS A 158 -8.36 -16.86 -13.73
N PHE A 159 -9.00 -16.28 -14.72
CA PHE A 159 -8.44 -16.12 -16.06
C PHE A 159 -7.42 -14.98 -16.12
N ALA A 160 -6.36 -15.21 -16.89
CA ALA A 160 -5.37 -14.24 -17.29
C ALA A 160 -6.02 -13.10 -18.08
N LYS A 161 -5.42 -11.90 -18.00
CA LYS A 161 -5.93 -10.69 -18.65
C LYS A 161 -4.79 -9.88 -19.24
N ILE A 162 -5.00 -9.38 -20.46
CA ILE A 162 -4.15 -8.41 -21.13
C ILE A 162 -5.00 -7.19 -21.42
N CYS A 163 -4.73 -6.08 -20.74
CA CYS A 163 -5.36 -4.79 -21.00
C CYS A 163 -4.34 -3.82 -21.58
N PHE A 164 -4.74 -3.08 -22.61
CA PHE A 164 -3.95 -2.05 -23.27
C PHE A 164 -4.85 -0.87 -23.61
N GLU A 165 -4.49 0.34 -23.19
CA GLU A 165 -5.26 1.57 -23.44
C GLU A 165 -6.74 1.47 -23.02
N ASP A 166 -7.02 0.78 -21.91
CA ASP A 166 -8.36 0.48 -21.38
C ASP A 166 -9.18 -0.52 -22.19
N GLU A 167 -8.61 -1.08 -23.26
CA GLU A 167 -9.18 -2.16 -24.04
C GLU A 167 -8.67 -3.51 -23.52
N LEU A 168 -9.59 -4.44 -23.27
CA LEU A 168 -9.25 -5.81 -22.90
C LEU A 168 -8.90 -6.60 -24.16
N LEU A 169 -7.61 -6.73 -24.48
CA LEU A 169 -7.13 -7.47 -25.65
C LEU A 169 -7.32 -8.97 -25.50
N MET A 170 -7.05 -9.51 -24.31
CA MET A 170 -7.28 -10.91 -23.99
C MET A 170 -7.84 -11.07 -22.59
N GLY A 171 -8.79 -11.98 -22.41
CA GLY A 171 -9.36 -12.31 -21.12
C GLY A 171 -10.66 -13.11 -21.23
N GLU A 172 -11.28 -13.34 -20.07
CA GLU A 172 -12.54 -14.09 -19.97
C GLU A 172 -13.68 -13.43 -20.77
N LYS A 173 -13.82 -12.10 -20.67
CA LYS A 173 -14.89 -11.35 -21.35
C LYS A 173 -14.80 -11.44 -22.87
N THR A 174 -13.59 -11.52 -23.43
CA THR A 174 -13.34 -11.63 -24.87
C THR A 174 -13.31 -13.08 -25.36
N ARG A 175 -13.39 -14.07 -24.46
CA ARG A 175 -13.41 -15.51 -24.76
C ARG A 175 -12.25 -15.98 -25.65
N ASN A 176 -11.11 -15.31 -25.58
CA ASN A 176 -9.92 -15.58 -26.40
C ASN A 176 -8.69 -15.94 -25.55
N ILE A 177 -8.90 -16.28 -24.27
CA ILE A 177 -7.87 -16.75 -23.35
C ILE A 177 -7.95 -18.28 -23.22
N GLY A 178 -6.81 -18.95 -23.14
CA GLY A 178 -6.74 -20.40 -23.00
C GLY A 178 -5.54 -20.85 -22.17
N ARG A 179 -5.53 -22.14 -21.77
CA ARG A 179 -4.39 -22.77 -21.08
C ARG A 179 -3.12 -22.59 -21.92
N GLY A 180 -1.99 -22.32 -21.26
CA GLY A 180 -0.71 -22.09 -21.92
C GLY A 180 -0.21 -20.66 -21.83
N ILE A 181 0.56 -20.25 -22.84
CA ILE A 181 1.05 -18.87 -23.00
C ILE A 181 0.11 -18.13 -23.95
N ASN A 182 -0.43 -17.01 -23.48
CA ASN A 182 -1.35 -16.14 -24.21
C ASN A 182 -0.57 -14.90 -24.67
N ILE A 183 -0.59 -14.61 -25.97
CA ILE A 183 0.22 -13.55 -26.57
C ILE A 183 -0.68 -12.58 -27.34
N ALA A 184 -0.56 -11.28 -27.03
CA ALA A 184 -1.15 -10.20 -27.82
C ALA A 184 -0.05 -9.34 -28.46
N ILE A 185 -0.23 -9.00 -29.74
CA ILE A 185 0.68 -8.16 -30.52
C ILE A 185 -0.05 -6.85 -30.84
N VAL A 186 0.57 -5.73 -30.49
CA VAL A 186 0.05 -4.37 -30.74
C VAL A 186 1.06 -3.60 -31.56
N ASN A 187 0.59 -2.83 -32.53
CA ASN A 187 1.43 -1.92 -33.28
C ASN A 187 1.82 -0.73 -32.39
N TYR A 188 3.12 -0.52 -32.16
CA TYR A 188 3.61 0.54 -31.25
C TYR A 188 3.30 1.95 -31.77
N VAL A 189 3.32 2.16 -33.08
CA VAL A 189 3.10 3.48 -33.69
C VAL A 189 1.64 3.90 -33.61
N THR A 190 0.72 2.98 -33.92
CA THR A 190 -0.71 3.29 -34.00
C THR A 190 -1.48 2.94 -32.73
N GLY A 191 -0.90 2.14 -31.83
CA GLY A 191 -1.56 1.61 -30.64
C GLY A 191 -2.65 0.57 -30.94
N LYS A 192 -2.76 0.08 -32.19
CA LYS A 192 -3.82 -0.87 -32.58
C LYS A 192 -3.37 -2.32 -32.38
N ALA A 193 -4.26 -3.16 -31.86
CA ALA A 193 -4.05 -4.59 -31.79
C ALA A 193 -3.93 -5.20 -33.21
N ILE A 194 -2.90 -6.01 -33.42
CA ILE A 194 -2.62 -6.69 -34.68
C ILE A 194 -3.16 -8.12 -34.62
N ALA A 195 -2.80 -8.86 -33.57
CA ALA A 195 -3.17 -10.26 -33.40
C ALA A 195 -3.15 -10.65 -31.93
N SER A 196 -4.00 -11.62 -31.56
CA SER A 196 -3.97 -12.27 -30.25
C SER A 196 -4.16 -13.78 -30.43
N ARG A 197 -3.39 -14.58 -29.68
CA ARG A 197 -3.48 -16.04 -29.74
C ARG A 197 -2.94 -16.67 -28.46
N TYR A 198 -3.53 -17.80 -28.07
CA TYR A 198 -3.01 -18.64 -26.99
C TYR A 198 -2.37 -19.92 -27.56
N PHE A 199 -1.38 -20.44 -26.84
CA PHE A 199 -0.63 -21.64 -27.21
C PHE A 199 -0.56 -22.57 -26.01
N ASP A 200 -1.26 -23.70 -26.08
CA ASP A 200 -1.29 -24.69 -25.00
C ASP A 200 0.09 -25.31 -24.80
N MET A 201 0.66 -25.11 -23.61
CA MET A 201 1.98 -25.63 -23.23
C MET A 201 1.88 -26.88 -22.35
N PHE A 202 0.69 -27.44 -22.16
CA PHE A 202 0.46 -28.71 -21.46
C PHE A 202 0.15 -29.85 -22.44
N GLU A 203 -0.68 -29.57 -23.44
CA GLU A 203 -1.08 -30.52 -24.50
C GLU A 203 -0.70 -30.03 -25.90
N GLY A 204 -0.48 -30.98 -26.82
CA GLY A 204 -0.10 -30.69 -28.21
C GLY A 204 1.36 -30.33 -28.42
N ASP A 205 1.71 -29.86 -29.63
CA ASP A 205 3.04 -29.35 -29.98
C ASP A 205 2.93 -27.90 -30.46
N ASN A 206 2.62 -26.99 -29.53
CA ASN A 206 2.37 -25.59 -29.84
C ASN A 206 3.62 -24.69 -29.71
N SER A 207 4.74 -25.24 -29.24
CA SER A 207 5.97 -24.46 -29.02
C SER A 207 6.56 -23.92 -30.33
N GLY A 208 6.55 -24.71 -31.41
CA GLY A 208 6.97 -24.27 -32.74
C GLY A 208 6.03 -23.21 -33.35
N PRO A 209 4.71 -23.48 -33.42
CA PRO A 209 3.73 -22.49 -33.86
C PRO A 209 3.78 -21.16 -33.09
N MET A 210 4.06 -21.19 -31.79
CA MET A 210 4.25 -20.00 -30.97
C MET A 210 5.47 -19.18 -31.42
N VAL A 211 6.59 -19.85 -31.72
CA VAL A 211 7.79 -19.18 -32.26
C VAL A 211 7.47 -18.51 -33.60
N THR A 212 6.80 -19.21 -34.51
CA THR A 212 6.39 -18.63 -35.79
C THR A 212 5.50 -17.41 -35.61
N PHE A 213 4.56 -17.45 -34.66
CA PHE A 213 3.70 -16.32 -34.34
C PHE A 213 4.49 -15.11 -33.83
N ILE A 214 5.40 -15.31 -32.88
CA ILE A 214 6.29 -14.26 -32.35
C ILE A 214 7.17 -13.66 -33.47
N GLN A 215 7.71 -14.52 -34.33
CA GLN A 215 8.55 -14.11 -35.45
C GLN A 215 7.77 -13.37 -36.54
N SER A 216 6.48 -13.68 -36.73
CA SER A 216 5.59 -13.01 -37.69
C SER A 216 5.23 -11.57 -37.29
N ALA A 217 5.42 -11.18 -36.02
CA ALA A 217 5.16 -9.83 -35.56
C ALA A 217 5.98 -8.81 -36.38
N PRO A 218 5.37 -7.75 -36.93
CA PRO A 218 6.12 -6.74 -37.67
C PRO A 218 7.06 -5.96 -36.74
N PRO A 219 8.12 -5.32 -37.26
CA PRO A 219 8.93 -4.40 -36.48
C PRO A 219 8.07 -3.25 -35.93
N LYS A 220 8.51 -2.63 -34.84
CA LYS A 220 7.74 -1.64 -34.06
C LYS A 220 6.43 -2.23 -33.51
N SER A 221 6.52 -3.43 -32.93
CA SER A 221 5.39 -4.06 -32.24
C SER A 221 5.69 -4.24 -30.75
N LEU A 222 4.66 -4.08 -29.93
CA LEU A 222 4.62 -4.52 -28.53
C LEU A 222 4.06 -5.93 -28.47
N LEU A 223 4.70 -6.79 -27.69
CA LEU A 223 4.24 -8.15 -27.41
C LEU A 223 3.97 -8.27 -25.91
N PHE A 224 2.75 -8.67 -25.59
CA PHE A 224 2.29 -8.94 -24.23
C PHE A 224 2.09 -10.44 -24.08
N MET A 225 2.72 -11.06 -23.09
CA MET A 225 2.64 -12.49 -22.83
C MET A 225 2.20 -12.75 -21.40
N VAL A 226 1.22 -13.63 -21.21
CA VAL A 226 0.72 -14.03 -19.89
C VAL A 226 0.45 -15.54 -19.85
N THR A 227 0.71 -16.20 -18.73
CA THR A 227 0.38 -17.62 -18.55
C THR A 227 -1.01 -17.83 -17.98
N GLN A 228 -1.68 -18.91 -18.41
CA GLN A 228 -2.90 -19.43 -17.81
C GLN A 228 -2.70 -20.92 -17.52
N ASP A 229 -3.01 -21.34 -16.29
CA ASP A 229 -2.86 -22.72 -15.80
C ASP A 229 -1.40 -23.25 -15.87
N ASP A 230 -0.91 -23.67 -17.04
CA ASP A 230 0.47 -24.10 -17.23
C ASP A 230 1.07 -23.58 -18.54
N GLY A 231 2.20 -22.88 -18.44
CA GLY A 231 2.96 -22.33 -19.56
C GLY A 231 4.30 -23.03 -19.84
N ALA A 232 4.62 -24.13 -19.15
CA ALA A 232 5.99 -24.65 -19.11
C ALA A 232 6.17 -26.09 -19.61
N SER A 233 5.19 -26.99 -19.43
CA SER A 233 5.43 -28.45 -19.57
C SER A 233 5.98 -28.87 -20.93
N ARG A 234 5.50 -28.25 -22.01
CA ARG A 234 5.88 -28.52 -23.39
C ARG A 234 6.60 -27.35 -24.07
N LEU A 235 7.06 -26.38 -23.27
CA LEU A 235 7.82 -25.25 -23.79
C LEU A 235 9.24 -25.71 -24.17
N LYS A 236 9.53 -25.78 -25.47
CA LYS A 236 10.80 -26.27 -26.01
C LYS A 236 11.91 -25.22 -25.91
N GLU A 237 13.14 -25.70 -25.98
CA GLU A 237 14.36 -24.90 -25.87
C GLU A 237 14.43 -23.77 -26.92
N ASP A 238 14.02 -24.02 -28.16
CA ASP A 238 14.03 -23.01 -29.21
C ASP A 238 13.06 -21.85 -28.92
N ALA A 239 11.90 -22.14 -28.33
CA ALA A 239 10.97 -21.10 -27.92
C ALA A 239 11.52 -20.27 -26.75
N LYS A 240 12.19 -20.91 -25.79
CA LYS A 240 12.87 -20.20 -24.69
C LYS A 240 13.94 -19.25 -25.24
N LYS A 241 14.76 -19.70 -26.19
CA LYS A 241 15.78 -18.85 -26.86
C LYS A 241 15.17 -17.63 -27.55
N VAL A 242 14.05 -17.81 -28.26
CA VAL A 242 13.38 -16.71 -28.95
C VAL A 242 12.81 -15.68 -27.96
N ILE A 243 12.19 -16.13 -26.88
CA ILE A 243 11.63 -15.24 -25.85
C ILE A 243 12.75 -14.55 -25.04
N GLU A 244 13.86 -15.25 -24.78
CA GLU A 244 15.05 -14.70 -24.15
C GLU A 244 15.72 -13.63 -25.03
N ALA A 245 15.79 -13.85 -26.35
CA ALA A 245 16.29 -12.86 -27.30
C ALA A 245 15.42 -11.59 -27.37
N LEU A 246 14.14 -11.70 -27.01
CA LEU A 246 13.25 -10.54 -26.80
C LEU A 246 13.46 -9.87 -25.43
N GLY A 247 14.42 -10.33 -24.65
CA GLY A 247 14.84 -9.74 -23.38
C GLY A 247 14.22 -10.36 -22.13
N SER A 248 13.52 -11.49 -22.21
CA SER A 248 13.06 -12.16 -21.00
C SER A 248 14.24 -12.67 -20.19
N LYS A 249 14.25 -12.35 -18.90
CA LYS A 249 15.24 -12.83 -17.93
C LYS A 249 14.74 -14.09 -17.21
N GLN A 250 13.43 -14.35 -17.20
CA GLN A 250 12.82 -15.40 -16.39
C GLN A 250 12.23 -16.57 -17.19
N ILE A 251 12.16 -16.51 -18.53
CA ILE A 251 11.65 -17.62 -19.34
C ILE A 251 12.45 -18.92 -19.16
N ARG A 252 13.74 -18.79 -18.84
CA ARG A 252 14.63 -19.93 -18.56
C ARG A 252 14.30 -20.64 -17.25
N SER A 253 13.83 -19.90 -16.25
CA SER A 253 13.49 -20.43 -14.94
C SER A 253 12.04 -20.89 -14.83
N ILE A 254 11.23 -20.73 -15.88
CA ILE A 254 9.81 -21.13 -15.86
C ILE A 254 9.66 -22.63 -15.60
N ARG A 255 8.74 -22.97 -14.69
CA ARG A 255 8.45 -24.34 -14.23
C ARG A 255 6.97 -24.63 -14.36
N PHE A 256 6.60 -25.90 -14.23
CA PHE A 256 5.21 -26.34 -14.20
C PHE A 256 4.32 -25.43 -13.34
N ARG A 257 3.25 -24.90 -13.95
CA ARG A 257 2.28 -23.97 -13.33
C ARG A 257 2.85 -22.66 -12.78
N SER A 258 4.01 -22.21 -13.27
CA SER A 258 4.50 -20.88 -12.90
C SER A 258 3.58 -19.81 -13.50
N SER A 259 3.13 -18.89 -12.64
CA SER A 259 2.47 -17.65 -13.05
C SER A 259 3.54 -16.72 -13.64
N TRP A 260 3.39 -16.30 -14.89
CA TRP A 260 4.38 -15.46 -15.58
C TRP A 260 3.68 -14.42 -16.46
N VAL A 261 4.21 -13.20 -16.44
CA VAL A 261 3.79 -12.09 -17.29
C VAL A 261 5.02 -11.41 -17.85
N PHE A 262 4.94 -11.01 -19.11
CA PHE A 262 6.06 -10.40 -19.81
C PHE A 262 5.61 -9.42 -20.89
N LEU A 263 6.26 -8.28 -20.92
CA LEU A 263 6.14 -7.22 -21.90
C LEU A 263 7.48 -7.10 -22.63
N THR A 264 7.43 -7.10 -23.96
CA THR A 264 8.58 -6.84 -24.81
C THR A 264 8.22 -6.00 -26.03
N ALA A 265 9.25 -5.44 -26.66
CA ALA A 265 9.17 -4.68 -27.88
C ALA A 265 10.02 -5.34 -28.96
N LYS A 266 9.52 -5.36 -30.20
CA LYS A 266 10.24 -5.86 -31.35
C LYS A 266 10.68 -4.69 -32.23
N GLY A 267 12.00 -4.55 -32.43
CA GLY A 267 12.59 -3.51 -33.27
C GLY A 267 12.82 -2.16 -32.58
N PHE A 268 12.70 -2.10 -31.25
CA PHE A 268 13.12 -0.98 -30.41
C PHE A 268 13.27 -1.45 -28.96
N GLU A 269 13.92 -0.65 -28.11
CA GLU A 269 14.09 -0.94 -26.69
C GLU A 269 13.07 -0.19 -25.84
N LEU A 270 12.53 -0.88 -24.83
CA LEU A 270 11.67 -0.26 -23.82
C LEU A 270 12.53 0.40 -22.73
N PRO A 271 12.07 1.52 -22.13
CA PRO A 271 12.73 2.13 -20.97
C PRO A 271 12.99 1.11 -19.85
N ALA A 272 14.15 1.20 -19.21
CA ALA A 272 14.60 0.23 -18.21
C ALA A 272 13.80 0.32 -16.89
N GLU A 273 13.17 1.46 -16.65
CA GLU A 273 12.40 1.78 -15.44
C GLU A 273 11.04 1.06 -15.41
N ILE A 274 10.55 0.60 -16.57
CA ILE A 274 9.25 -0.06 -16.68
C ILE A 274 9.34 -1.51 -16.22
N GLN A 275 8.45 -1.90 -15.31
CA GLN A 275 8.30 -3.30 -14.91
C GLN A 275 7.75 -4.13 -16.06
N ARG A 276 8.65 -4.85 -16.73
CA ARG A 276 8.33 -5.61 -17.94
C ARG A 276 8.19 -7.11 -17.73
N GLU A 277 8.57 -7.66 -16.58
CA GLU A 277 8.51 -9.09 -16.35
C GLU A 277 8.28 -9.41 -14.87
N ASN A 278 7.44 -10.41 -14.59
CA ASN A 278 7.27 -10.94 -13.25
C ASN A 278 6.95 -12.45 -13.33
N ILE A 279 7.42 -13.22 -12.35
CA ILE A 279 7.18 -14.66 -12.25
C ILE A 279 6.90 -15.05 -10.80
N ASN A 280 6.00 -16.02 -10.62
CA ASN A 280 5.79 -16.69 -9.35
C ASN A 280 5.71 -18.20 -9.59
N HIS A 281 6.60 -18.94 -8.96
CA HIS A 281 6.68 -20.39 -9.11
C HIS A 281 5.70 -21.10 -8.19
N SER A 282 5.17 -22.23 -8.66
CA SER A 282 4.37 -23.12 -7.82
C SER A 282 5.22 -23.67 -6.68
N ASP A 283 4.70 -23.56 -5.47
CA ASP A 283 5.31 -24.02 -4.23
C ASP A 283 4.19 -24.48 -3.29
N SER A 284 4.17 -25.76 -2.95
CA SER A 284 3.10 -26.35 -2.13
C SER A 284 2.85 -25.63 -0.81
N THR A 285 3.84 -24.93 -0.26
CA THR A 285 3.72 -24.18 1.00
C THR A 285 3.19 -22.76 0.84
N ARG A 286 3.35 -22.15 -0.35
CA ARG A 286 2.98 -20.76 -0.65
C ARG A 286 1.86 -20.63 -1.68
N ASN A 287 1.42 -21.74 -2.24
CA ASN A 287 0.38 -21.78 -3.26
C ASN A 287 -0.94 -21.20 -2.72
N ARG A 288 -1.46 -20.21 -3.44
CA ARG A 288 -2.75 -19.57 -3.11
C ARG A 288 -3.93 -20.48 -3.45
N TYR A 289 -3.75 -21.34 -4.46
CA TYR A 289 -4.75 -22.27 -4.94
C TYR A 289 -4.23 -23.71 -4.80
N SER A 290 -5.11 -24.71 -4.79
CA SER A 290 -4.73 -26.12 -4.63
C SER A 290 -3.84 -26.61 -5.78
N GLY A 291 -2.52 -26.46 -5.65
CA GLY A 291 -1.52 -26.84 -6.67
C GLY A 291 -1.16 -25.74 -7.69
N TRP A 292 -1.60 -24.49 -7.50
CA TRP A 292 -1.20 -23.35 -8.33
C TRP A 292 -0.74 -22.16 -7.47
N PRO A 293 0.27 -21.40 -7.92
CA PRO A 293 0.72 -20.19 -7.25
C PRO A 293 -0.30 -19.06 -7.39
N ALA A 294 -0.12 -17.99 -6.63
CA ALA A 294 -0.86 -16.76 -6.86
C ALA A 294 -0.58 -16.21 -8.26
N GLU A 295 -1.58 -15.57 -8.84
CA GLU A 295 -1.46 -14.78 -10.06
C GLU A 295 -0.43 -13.65 -9.86
N VAL A 296 0.29 -13.32 -10.94
CA VAL A 296 1.22 -12.18 -10.96
C VAL A 296 0.67 -11.09 -11.86
N GLN A 297 0.93 -9.84 -11.47
CA GLN A 297 0.52 -8.66 -12.20
C GLN A 297 1.73 -7.77 -12.46
N ILE A 298 1.76 -7.15 -13.64
CA ILE A 298 2.56 -5.96 -13.92
C ILE A 298 1.67 -4.91 -14.60
N GLU A 299 1.92 -3.66 -14.30
CA GLU A 299 1.25 -2.53 -14.93
C GLU A 299 2.24 -1.39 -15.11
N GLY A 300 1.98 -0.52 -16.09
CA GLY A 300 2.87 0.58 -16.37
C GLY A 300 2.45 1.39 -17.58
N CYS A 301 3.29 2.36 -17.92
CA CYS A 301 3.05 3.31 -18.98
C CYS A 301 4.22 3.27 -19.97
N ILE A 302 3.94 3.01 -21.25
CA ILE A 302 4.94 2.93 -22.31
C ILE A 302 4.92 4.27 -23.07
N PRO A 303 6.03 5.03 -23.15
CA PRO A 303 6.08 6.25 -23.94
C PRO A 303 5.67 5.99 -25.40
N LYS A 304 4.94 6.91 -26.02
CA LYS A 304 4.61 6.86 -27.45
C LYS A 304 5.83 7.26 -28.28
N PRO A 305 5.94 6.83 -29.55
CA PRO A 305 6.96 7.36 -30.42
C PRO A 305 6.78 8.87 -30.58
N PRO A 306 7.87 9.65 -30.66
CA PRO A 306 7.78 11.08 -30.95
C PRO A 306 7.05 11.27 -32.29
N SER A 307 6.07 12.17 -32.28
CA SER A 307 5.26 12.55 -33.44
C SER A 307 6.08 13.28 -34.49
#